data_AF-A0A855XR26-F1
#
_entry.id   AF-A0A855XR26-F1
#
_cell.length_a   1.000
_cell.length_b   1.000
_cell.length_c   1.000
_cell.angle_alpha   90.00
_cell.angle_beta   90.00
_cell.angle_gamma   90.00
#
_symmetry.space_group_name_H-M   'P 1'
#
loop_
_entity.id
_entity.type
_entity.pdbx_description
1 polymer ?
#
loop_
_entity_poly.entity_id
_entity_poly.type
_entity_poly.pdbx_seq_one_letter_code
_entity_poly.pdbx_strand_id
1 'polypeptide(L)'
;MVHDTITHDKNYQMAIKKYSASYTQVYNWVKKYEEHGQAGLEDHRGHCIKDQANRKLTREEELELELAALKKRNIDLEAENFFLKKLRALKRSEK
;
A
#
# COMPACT_ATOMS: atom_id res chain seq x y z
N MET A 1 -10.12 -20.81 4.33
CA MET A 1 -9.87 -21.07 2.88
C MET A 1 -8.47 -20.65 2.47
N VAL A 2 -8.13 -19.36 2.38
CA VAL A 2 -6.75 -18.93 2.00
C VAL A 2 -5.73 -19.23 3.10
N HIS A 3 -6.11 -19.03 4.37
CA HIS A 3 -5.28 -19.42 5.52
C HIS A 3 -4.99 -20.93 5.54
N ASP A 4 -6.00 -21.77 5.31
CA ASP A 4 -5.85 -23.23 5.19
C ASP A 4 -4.91 -23.63 4.05
N THR A 5 -4.91 -22.92 2.92
CA THR A 5 -4.01 -23.24 1.79
C THR A 5 -2.56 -22.85 2.01
N ILE A 6 -2.32 -21.75 2.71
CA ILE A 6 -0.97 -21.27 3.00
C ILE A 6 -0.34 -22.09 4.12
N THR A 7 -1.14 -22.51 5.12
CA THR A 7 -0.69 -23.35 6.24
C THR A 7 -0.32 -24.78 5.84
N HIS A 8 -0.89 -25.30 4.75
CA HIS A 8 -0.58 -26.63 4.22
C HIS A 8 0.39 -26.59 3.02
N ASP A 9 1.31 -25.61 2.99
CA ASP A 9 2.37 -25.51 1.97
C ASP A 9 1.84 -25.39 0.53
N LYS A 10 0.89 -24.48 0.29
CA LYS A 10 0.33 -24.18 -1.05
C LYS A 10 -0.32 -25.40 -1.72
N ASN A 11 -0.93 -26.28 -0.94
CA ASN A 11 -1.60 -27.46 -1.48
C ASN A 11 -2.98 -27.11 -2.09
N TYR A 12 -2.95 -26.46 -3.26
CA TYR A 12 -4.13 -25.96 -3.99
C TYR A 12 -5.17 -27.06 -4.27
N GLN A 13 -4.70 -28.30 -4.46
CA GLN A 13 -5.56 -29.47 -4.72
C GLN A 13 -6.49 -29.80 -3.55
N MET A 14 -6.00 -29.65 -2.31
CA MET A 14 -6.82 -29.86 -1.12
C MET A 14 -7.88 -28.77 -0.99
N ALA A 15 -7.52 -27.53 -1.31
CA ALA A 15 -8.43 -26.38 -1.31
C ALA A 15 -9.59 -26.56 -2.31
N ILE A 16 -9.24 -26.99 -3.53
CA ILE A 16 -10.20 -27.27 -4.59
C ILE A 16 -11.21 -28.32 -4.13
N LYS A 17 -10.75 -29.41 -3.51
CA LYS A 17 -11.63 -30.48 -3.03
C LYS A 17 -12.49 -30.06 -1.84
N LYS A 18 -11.93 -29.28 -0.91
CA LYS A 18 -12.63 -28.87 0.33
C LYS A 18 -13.68 -27.79 0.08
N TYR A 19 -13.41 -26.87 -0.85
CA TYR A 19 -14.27 -25.71 -1.11
C TYR A 19 -14.98 -25.76 -2.47
N SER A 20 -14.77 -26.83 -3.25
CA SER A 20 -15.31 -26.98 -4.61
C SER A 20 -15.05 -25.76 -5.51
N ALA A 21 -13.93 -25.06 -5.27
CA ALA A 21 -13.55 -23.85 -5.98
C ALA A 21 -12.57 -24.19 -7.12
N SER A 22 -12.60 -23.41 -8.21
CA SER A 22 -11.67 -23.59 -9.33
C SER A 22 -10.24 -23.23 -8.91
N TYR A 23 -9.25 -23.94 -9.49
CA TYR A 23 -7.82 -23.66 -9.30
C TYR A 23 -7.49 -22.18 -9.45
N THR A 24 -8.01 -21.55 -10.50
CA THR A 24 -7.79 -20.13 -10.79
C THR A 24 -8.35 -19.21 -9.70
N GLN A 25 -9.48 -19.58 -9.08
CA GLN A 25 -10.05 -18.80 -7.98
C GLN A 25 -9.18 -18.90 -6.73
N VAL A 26 -8.76 -20.12 -6.37
CA VAL A 26 -7.88 -20.35 -5.22
C VAL A 26 -6.54 -19.64 -5.40
N TYR A 27 -5.93 -19.74 -6.58
CA TYR A 27 -4.69 -19.04 -6.90
C TYR A 27 -4.83 -17.51 -6.78
N ASN A 28 -5.87 -16.95 -7.38
CA ASN A 28 -6.11 -15.49 -7.31
C ASN A 28 -6.37 -15.02 -5.88
N TRP A 29 -7.05 -15.82 -5.05
CA TRP A 29 -7.28 -15.50 -3.65
C TRP A 29 -6.00 -15.56 -2.82
N VAL A 30 -5.15 -16.56 -3.02
CA VAL A 30 -3.84 -16.66 -2.35
C VAL A 30 -2.95 -15.49 -2.74
N LYS A 31 -2.87 -15.18 -4.05
CA LYS A 31 -2.07 -14.07 -4.56
C LYS A 31 -2.53 -12.72 -3.98
N LYS A 32 -3.82 -12.44 -3.98
CA LYS A 32 -4.38 -11.20 -3.40
C LYS A 32 -4.12 -11.09 -1.90
N TYR A 33 -4.13 -12.21 -1.19
CA TYR A 33 -3.82 -12.25 0.24
C TYR A 33 -2.33 -12.03 0.53
N GLU A 34 -1.43 -12.52 -0.32
CA GLU A 34 0.00 -12.23 -0.20
C GLU A 34 0.31 -10.73 -0.48
N GLU A 35 -0.40 -10.12 -1.43
CA GLU A 35 -0.17 -8.70 -1.82
C GLU A 35 -0.81 -7.68 -0.87
N HIS A 36 -2.03 -7.94 -0.39
CA HIS A 36 -2.82 -6.97 0.37
C HIS A 36 -3.40 -7.54 1.68
N GLY A 37 -2.94 -8.71 2.13
CA GLY A 37 -3.44 -9.36 3.34
C GLY A 37 -4.94 -9.68 3.27
N GLN A 38 -5.62 -9.60 4.41
CA GLN A 38 -7.05 -9.85 4.50
C GLN A 38 -7.89 -8.86 3.68
N ALA A 39 -7.43 -7.61 3.53
CA ALA A 39 -8.10 -6.58 2.73
C ALA A 39 -8.16 -6.95 1.24
N GLY A 40 -7.17 -7.68 0.71
CA GLY A 40 -7.16 -8.16 -0.68
C GLY A 40 -8.23 -9.18 -1.02
N LEU A 41 -8.83 -9.83 -0.01
CA LEU A 41 -9.92 -10.79 -0.16
C LEU A 41 -11.31 -10.15 -0.03
N GLU A 42 -11.39 -8.85 0.30
CA GLU A 42 -12.66 -8.13 0.31
C GLU A 42 -13.25 -8.11 -1.11
N ASP A 43 -14.52 -8.50 -1.24
CA ASP A 43 -15.20 -8.49 -2.53
C ASP A 43 -15.55 -7.05 -2.91
N HIS A 44 -14.86 -6.51 -3.90
CA HIS A 44 -15.12 -5.17 -4.43
C HIS A 44 -16.10 -5.16 -5.63
N ARG A 45 -16.66 -6.32 -6.03
CA ARG A 45 -17.64 -6.35 -7.11
C ARG A 45 -18.96 -5.76 -6.65
N GLY A 46 -19.44 -4.73 -7.36
CA GLY A 46 -20.70 -4.05 -7.03
C GLY A 46 -20.55 -2.86 -6.07
N HIS A 47 -19.38 -2.63 -5.49
CA HIS A 47 -19.09 -1.37 -4.81
C HIS A 47 -18.76 -0.30 -5.85
N CYS A 48 -19.57 0.74 -5.92
CA CYS A 48 -19.33 1.84 -6.85
C CYS A 48 -18.06 2.57 -6.39
N ILE A 49 -17.30 3.18 -7.31
CA ILE A 49 -16.14 4.04 -6.97
C ILE A 49 -16.51 5.11 -5.91
N LYS A 50 -17.79 5.51 -5.89
CA LYS A 50 -18.38 6.41 -4.90
C LYS A 50 -18.37 5.86 -3.47
N ASP A 51 -18.60 4.56 -3.30
CA ASP A 51 -18.60 3.89 -1.99
C ASP A 51 -17.16 3.72 -1.47
N GLN A 52 -16.19 3.52 -2.37
CA GLN A 52 -14.76 3.55 -2.03
C GLN A 52 -14.31 4.96 -1.62
N ALA A 53 -14.76 6.01 -2.29
CA ALA A 53 -14.47 7.39 -1.89
C ALA A 53 -15.09 7.76 -0.53
N ASN A 54 -16.22 7.14 -0.17
CA ASN A 54 -16.85 7.27 1.14
C ASN A 54 -16.29 6.32 2.21
N ARG A 55 -15.40 5.39 1.84
CA ARG A 55 -14.67 4.57 2.82
C ARG A 55 -13.84 5.53 3.65
N LYS A 56 -14.14 5.62 4.94
CA LYS A 56 -13.28 6.32 5.88
C LYS A 56 -11.92 5.66 5.84
N LEU A 57 -10.89 6.44 5.52
CA LEU A 57 -9.50 6.00 5.62
C LEU A 57 -9.29 5.42 7.02
N THR A 58 -8.61 4.29 7.08
CA THR A 58 -8.15 3.76 8.36
C THR A 58 -7.13 4.72 8.95
N ARG A 59 -6.98 4.68 10.28
CA ARG A 59 -6.00 5.54 10.98
C ARG A 59 -4.59 5.38 10.42
N GLU A 60 -4.23 4.17 9.99
CA GLU A 60 -2.94 3.86 9.39
C GLU A 60 -2.77 4.56 8.03
N GLU A 61 -3.76 4.45 7.14
CA GLU A 61 -3.72 5.12 5.83
C GLU A 61 -3.67 6.66 5.96
N GLU A 62 -4.41 7.23 6.92
CA GLU A 62 -4.34 8.67 7.22
C GLU A 62 -2.92 9.09 7.64
N LEU A 63 -2.30 8.29 8.53
CA LEU A 63 -0.94 8.54 8.99
C LEU A 63 0.09 8.39 7.86
N GLU A 64 -0.09 7.43 6.96
CA GLU A 64 0.79 7.26 5.79
C GLU A 64 0.72 8.46 4.85
N LEU A 65 -0.49 8.98 4.60
CA LEU A 65 -0.69 10.20 3.81
C LEU A 65 -0.04 11.42 4.46
N GLU A 66 -0.20 11.57 5.77
CA GLU A 66 0.44 12.65 6.54
C GLU A 66 1.97 12.53 6.50
N LEU A 67 2.51 11.33 6.69
CA LEU A 67 3.95 11.06 6.58
C LEU A 67 4.48 11.39 5.18
N ALA A 68 3.75 11.03 4.12
CA ALA A 68 4.14 11.35 2.75
C ALA A 68 4.16 12.86 2.51
N ALA A 69 3.15 13.58 2.99
CA ALA A 69 3.07 15.03 2.89
C ALA A 69 4.22 15.72 3.66
N LEU A 70 4.51 15.26 4.88
CA LEU A 70 5.61 15.76 5.70
C LEU A 70 6.98 15.50 5.07
N LYS A 71 7.20 14.30 4.50
CA LYS A 71 8.43 13.97 3.78
C LYS A 71 8.66 14.89 2.60
N LYS A 72 7.62 15.13 1.80
CA LYS A 72 7.70 16.07 0.66
C LYS A 72 8.09 17.47 1.13
N ARG A 73 7.42 17.98 2.16
CA ARG A 73 7.74 19.30 2.74
C ARG A 73 9.18 19.37 3.25
N ASN A 74 9.69 18.30 3.84
CA ASN A 74 11.07 18.26 4.31
C ASN A 74 12.06 18.37 3.14
N ILE A 75 11.84 17.60 2.07
CA ILE A 75 12.66 17.67 0.85
C ILE A 75 12.67 19.11 0.28
N ASP A 76 11.51 19.76 0.20
CA ASP A 76 11.40 21.14 -0.30
C ASP A 76 12.21 22.11 0.58
N LEU A 77 12.12 21.97 1.90
CA LEU A 77 12.88 22.79 2.86
C LEU A 77 14.38 22.51 2.84
N GLU A 78 14.79 21.26 2.63
CA GLU A 78 16.20 20.90 2.48
C GLU A 78 16.81 21.53 1.22
N ALA A 79 16.07 21.52 0.11
CA ALA A 79 16.46 22.18 -1.13
C ALA A 79 16.60 23.71 -0.94
N GLU A 80 15.63 24.35 -0.28
CA GLU A 80 15.68 25.79 0.03
C GLU A 80 16.90 26.12 0.93
N ASN A 81 17.11 25.35 1.99
CA ASN A 81 18.25 25.53 2.88
C ASN A 81 19.59 25.35 2.14
N PHE A 82 19.68 24.34 1.28
CA PHE A 82 20.87 24.12 0.46
C PHE A 82 21.15 25.32 -0.45
N PHE A 83 20.13 25.83 -1.13
CA PHE A 83 20.24 27.01 -1.98
C PHE A 83 20.69 28.25 -1.19
N LEU A 84 20.06 28.51 -0.03
CA LEU A 84 20.42 29.63 0.85
C LEU A 84 21.87 29.52 1.36
N LYS A 85 22.34 28.32 1.70
CA LYS A 85 23.73 28.09 2.10
C LYS A 85 24.70 28.41 0.96
N LYS A 86 24.38 28.02 -0.28
CA LYS A 86 25.20 28.34 -1.46
C LYS A 86 25.25 29.85 -1.73
N LEU A 87 24.11 30.54 -1.66
CA LEU A 87 24.07 32.00 -1.80
C LEU A 87 24.90 32.73 -0.74
N ARG A 88 24.83 32.28 0.52
CA ARG A 88 25.65 32.85 1.60
C ARG A 88 27.14 32.63 1.37
N ALA A 89 27.54 31.50 0.82
CA ALA A 89 28.95 31.21 0.49
C ALA A 89 29.46 32.14 -0.61
N LEU A 90 28.71 32.33 -1.69
CA LEU A 90 29.07 33.23 -2.79
C LEU A 90 29.23 34.69 -2.31
N LYS A 91 28.26 35.20 -1.53
CA LYS A 91 28.34 36.54 -0.95
C LYS A 91 29.55 36.74 -0.03
N ARG A 92 30.07 35.68 0.58
CA ARG A 92 31.29 35.73 1.42
C ARG A 92 32.57 35.69 0.60
N SER A 93 32.57 35.04 -0.57
CA SER A 93 33.74 35.02 -1.47
C SER A 93 33.86 36.28 -2.33
N GLU A 94 32.78 37.02 -2.52
CA GLU A 94 32.78 38.31 -3.25
C GLU A 94 33.26 39.50 -2.39
N LYS A 95 33.52 39.28 -1.09
CA LYS A 95 33.88 40.32 -0.12
C LYS A 95 35.32 40.11 0.36
#